data_AF-A0A4R4QRW6-F1
#
_entry.id   AF-A0A4R4QRW6-F1
#
_cell.length_a   1.000
_cell.length_b   1.000
_cell.length_c   1.000
_cell.angle_alpha   90.00
_cell.angle_beta   90.00
_cell.angle_gamma   90.00
#
_symmetry.space_group_name_H-M   'P 1'
#
loop_
_entity.id
_entity.type
_entity.pdbx_description
1 polymer ?
#
loop_
_entity_poly.entity_id
_entity_poly.type
_entity_poly.pdbx_seq_one_letter_code
_entity_poly.pdbx_strand_id
1 'polypeptide(L)'
;MKLEILPVLGIGHVSEGDDLAAMIATAAPWLRDGDVLVVTSKIVSKAEGRLVDIPADGPERQAARDEVLAAETARVVARRGPTRIVQTHHGFVMAAAGIDASNVDKTRLVLLPKDPDASARALRAALRERYDRDVAVIVSDTMGRPWRNGLTDVALGVAGMDAIRDHRGETDPYGNELTLTEMAVVDELAGAGELIKGKIDQVPVAVIRGYLSATRDDDGDGATVLVRDAAQDLFSLGTAEARAAGLAAGATLADGLGAAPVDPNAVRRAIDTVAHAVAPGTVFTLVDEEAQPGLAATVTGWPSRATRLILGSPPTPVNALDLVRFGADLHRLRIALAVEGIPSLPLPPPAASTASATLAV
;
A
#
# COMPACT_ATOMS: atom_id res chain seq x y z
N MET A 1 -28.66 -3.55 21.33
CA MET A 1 -27.73 -2.40 21.42
C MET A 1 -28.37 -1.22 20.72
N LYS A 2 -28.31 -0.01 21.30
CA LYS A 2 -28.72 1.25 20.65
C LYS A 2 -27.45 2.07 20.44
N LEU A 3 -27.23 2.54 19.22
CA LEU A 3 -26.13 3.46 18.89
C LEU A 3 -26.70 4.85 18.64
N GLU A 4 -26.04 5.87 19.18
CA GLU A 4 -26.35 7.28 18.96
C GLU A 4 -25.11 7.99 18.41
N ILE A 5 -25.28 8.87 17.42
CA ILE A 5 -24.21 9.68 16.83
C ILE A 5 -24.57 11.14 17.09
N LEU A 6 -23.80 11.82 17.93
CA LEU A 6 -24.10 13.14 18.46
C LEU A 6 -23.04 14.15 18.01
N PRO A 7 -23.42 15.32 17.47
CA PRO A 7 -22.45 16.35 17.10
C PRO A 7 -21.95 17.11 18.33
N VAL A 8 -20.65 17.43 18.37
CA VAL A 8 -20.12 18.40 19.34
C VAL A 8 -20.11 19.78 18.69
N LEU A 9 -21.15 20.55 18.98
CA LEU A 9 -21.32 21.92 18.49
C LEU A 9 -20.56 22.91 19.39
N GLY A 10 -20.10 24.03 18.81
CA GLY A 10 -19.54 25.14 19.59
C GLY A 10 -18.05 25.05 19.91
N ILE A 11 -17.29 24.14 19.28
CA ILE A 11 -15.82 24.09 19.41
C ILE A 11 -15.17 25.35 18.83
N GLY A 12 -15.71 25.90 17.75
CA GLY A 12 -15.17 27.12 17.13
C GLY A 12 -13.92 26.87 16.28
N HIS A 13 -13.11 27.92 16.09
CA HIS A 13 -11.88 27.86 15.30
C HIS A 13 -10.71 27.37 16.16
N VAL A 14 -9.99 26.36 15.66
CA VAL A 14 -8.78 25.83 16.30
C VAL A 14 -7.53 26.43 15.66
N SER A 15 -6.61 26.89 16.49
CA SER A 15 -5.31 27.47 16.16
C SER A 15 -4.18 26.63 16.76
N GLU A 16 -2.95 26.93 16.36
CA GLU A 16 -1.76 26.30 16.92
C GLU A 16 -1.65 26.56 18.43
N GLY A 17 -1.41 25.48 19.18
CA GLY A 17 -1.31 25.50 20.65
C GLY A 17 -2.63 25.42 21.40
N ASP A 18 -3.78 25.41 20.70
CA ASP A 18 -5.08 25.31 21.37
C ASP A 18 -5.27 23.96 22.08
N ASP A 19 -5.88 24.02 23.26
CA ASP A 19 -6.14 22.86 24.10
C ASP A 19 -7.45 22.16 23.70
N LEU A 20 -7.33 21.16 22.82
CA LEU A 20 -8.48 20.42 22.30
C LEU A 20 -9.31 19.74 23.41
N ALA A 21 -8.69 19.26 24.48
CA ALA A 21 -9.45 18.62 25.56
C ALA A 21 -10.35 19.64 26.26
N ALA A 22 -9.81 20.84 26.55
CA ALA A 22 -10.57 21.91 27.17
C ALA A 22 -11.72 22.40 26.27
N MET A 23 -11.46 22.56 24.97
CA MET A 23 -12.47 22.97 24.00
C MET A 23 -13.59 21.93 23.89
N ILE A 24 -13.24 20.64 23.77
CA ILE A 24 -14.21 19.54 23.67
C ILE A 24 -15.01 19.40 24.96
N ALA A 25 -14.37 19.40 26.13
CA ALA A 25 -15.07 19.27 27.40
C ALA A 25 -16.03 20.45 27.66
N THR A 26 -15.66 21.66 27.23
CA THR A 26 -16.52 22.85 27.32
C THR A 26 -17.71 22.76 26.38
N ALA A 27 -17.50 22.29 25.14
CA ALA A 27 -18.54 22.16 24.13
C ALA A 27 -19.48 20.96 24.37
N ALA A 28 -18.98 19.92 25.03
CA ALA A 28 -19.70 18.69 25.33
C ALA A 28 -19.66 18.33 26.83
N PRO A 29 -20.23 19.15 27.74
CA PRO A 29 -20.31 18.82 29.16
C PRO A 29 -21.21 17.60 29.43
N TRP A 30 -21.91 17.11 28.40
CA TRP A 30 -22.79 15.94 28.41
C TRP A 30 -22.09 14.62 28.05
N LEU A 31 -20.76 14.63 27.86
CA LEU A 31 -19.96 13.43 27.66
C LEU A 31 -20.11 12.45 28.83
N ARG A 32 -20.13 11.16 28.49
CA ARG A 32 -20.27 10.05 29.43
C ARG A 32 -19.11 9.08 29.26
N ASP A 33 -18.81 8.35 30.31
CA ASP A 33 -17.84 7.27 30.24
C ASP A 33 -18.29 6.20 29.23
N GLY A 34 -17.34 5.65 28.48
CA GLY A 34 -17.60 4.73 27.37
C GLY A 34 -18.04 5.40 26.07
N ASP A 35 -18.16 6.73 26.01
CA ASP A 35 -18.34 7.43 24.73
C ASP A 35 -17.08 7.28 23.85
N VAL A 36 -17.28 7.21 22.52
CA VAL A 36 -16.20 7.23 21.53
C VAL A 36 -16.21 8.57 20.80
N LEU A 37 -15.13 9.35 20.93
CA LEU A 37 -14.97 10.63 20.24
C LEU A 37 -14.30 10.40 18.89
N VAL A 38 -15.00 10.72 17.80
CA VAL A 38 -14.43 10.75 16.44
C VAL A 38 -14.03 12.19 16.13
N VAL A 39 -12.73 12.47 16.20
CA VAL A 39 -12.11 13.79 16.07
C VAL A 39 -11.44 13.90 14.71
N THR A 40 -11.79 14.90 13.90
CA THR A 40 -11.10 15.07 12.61
C THR A 40 -9.62 15.43 12.82
N SER A 41 -8.76 14.80 12.02
CA SER A 41 -7.31 15.05 11.95
C SER A 41 -7.00 16.54 11.80
N LYS A 42 -7.85 17.29 11.09
CA LYS A 42 -7.62 18.71 10.80
C LYS A 42 -7.50 19.58 12.06
N ILE A 43 -8.32 19.36 13.08
CA ILE A 43 -8.21 20.15 14.32
C ILE A 43 -7.03 19.70 15.18
N VAL A 44 -6.68 18.41 15.13
CA VAL A 44 -5.47 17.86 15.76
C VAL A 44 -4.24 18.49 15.12
N SER A 45 -4.14 18.43 13.79
CA SER A 45 -3.08 19.06 13.01
C SER A 45 -2.94 20.56 13.29
N LYS A 46 -4.05 21.30 13.39
CA LYS A 46 -4.01 22.73 13.71
C LYS A 46 -3.45 22.97 15.10
N ALA A 47 -3.98 22.30 16.12
CA ALA A 47 -3.50 22.41 17.50
C ALA A 47 -2.02 22.05 17.62
N GLU A 48 -1.54 21.06 16.85
CA GLU A 48 -0.14 20.61 16.83
C GLU A 48 0.79 21.41 15.89
N GLY A 49 0.31 22.49 15.27
CA GLY A 49 1.15 23.32 14.39
C GLY A 49 1.56 22.62 13.08
N ARG A 50 0.78 21.64 12.61
CA ARG A 50 0.99 20.95 11.32
C ARG A 50 0.47 21.78 10.14
N LEU A 51 0.83 23.06 10.11
CA LEU A 51 0.50 24.02 9.07
C LEU A 51 1.75 24.40 8.29
N VAL A 52 1.63 24.54 6.97
CA VAL A 52 2.72 25.00 6.10
C VAL A 52 2.25 26.19 5.28
N ASP A 53 3.02 27.27 5.33
CA ASP A 53 2.78 28.45 4.51
C ASP A 53 3.19 28.19 3.05
N ILE A 54 2.33 28.61 2.13
CA ILE A 54 2.51 28.48 0.69
C ILE A 54 2.00 29.75 -0.04
N PRO A 55 2.50 30.05 -1.25
CA PRO A 55 1.95 31.12 -2.07
C PRO A 55 0.44 30.95 -2.32
N ALA A 56 -0.31 32.06 -2.36
CA ALA A 56 -1.78 32.04 -2.48
C ALA A 56 -2.26 31.45 -3.82
N ASP A 57 -1.55 31.74 -4.91
CA ASP A 57 -1.93 31.39 -6.28
C ASP A 57 -0.67 31.22 -7.15
N GLY A 58 -0.84 30.88 -8.43
CA GLY A 58 0.25 30.83 -9.41
C GLY A 58 1.03 29.50 -9.46
N PRO A 59 1.98 29.38 -10.40
CA PRO A 59 2.83 28.19 -10.54
C PRO A 59 3.68 27.92 -9.29
N GLU A 60 4.05 28.97 -8.54
CA GLU A 60 4.82 28.87 -7.29
C GLU A 60 4.04 28.12 -6.21
N ARG A 61 2.71 28.31 -6.13
CA ARG A 61 1.84 27.54 -5.23
C ARG A 61 1.91 26.05 -5.54
N GLN A 62 1.87 25.68 -6.82
CA GLN A 62 1.91 24.28 -7.24
C GLN A 62 3.28 23.66 -6.94
N ALA A 63 4.36 24.39 -7.19
CA ALA A 63 5.71 23.93 -6.86
C ALA A 63 5.88 23.71 -5.35
N ALA A 64 5.42 24.64 -4.51
CA ALA A 64 5.45 24.50 -3.05
C ALA A 64 4.60 23.30 -2.57
N ARG A 65 3.39 23.12 -3.14
CA ARG A 65 2.56 21.93 -2.85
C ARG A 65 3.25 20.62 -3.22
N ASP A 66 3.93 20.59 -4.36
CA ASP A 66 4.63 19.41 -4.83
C ASP A 66 5.84 19.08 -3.95
N GLU A 67 6.55 20.09 -3.45
CA GLU A 67 7.64 19.93 -2.49
C GLU A 67 7.14 19.37 -1.14
N VAL A 68 6.06 19.96 -0.60
CA VAL A 68 5.43 19.47 0.64
C VAL A 68 4.93 18.03 0.46
N LEU A 69 4.28 17.73 -0.67
CA LEU A 69 3.86 16.36 -0.99
C LEU A 69 5.04 15.39 -1.06
N ALA A 70 6.15 15.79 -1.68
CA ALA A 70 7.35 14.96 -1.73
C ALA A 70 7.93 14.72 -0.32
N ALA A 71 7.93 15.74 0.54
CA ALA A 71 8.42 15.63 1.92
C ALA A 71 7.56 14.69 2.78
N GLU A 72 6.24 14.66 2.58
CA GLU A 72 5.30 13.80 3.31
C GLU A 72 5.11 12.42 2.66
N THR A 73 5.80 12.13 1.55
CA THR A 73 5.71 10.87 0.79
C THR A 73 6.90 9.96 1.09
N ALA A 74 6.62 8.75 1.59
CA ALA A 74 7.61 7.68 1.65
C ALA A 74 7.84 7.04 0.28
N ARG A 75 6.76 6.76 -0.47
CA ARG A 75 6.84 6.29 -1.86
C ARG A 75 5.57 6.63 -2.65
N VAL A 76 5.73 6.76 -3.97
CA VAL A 76 4.59 6.93 -4.88
C VAL A 76 4.03 5.55 -5.25
N VAL A 77 2.72 5.40 -5.08
CA VAL A 77 1.98 4.17 -5.45
C VAL A 77 1.46 4.30 -6.88
N ALA A 78 0.75 5.39 -7.18
CA ALA A 78 0.14 5.58 -8.49
C ALA A 78 0.05 7.06 -8.88
N ARG A 79 0.14 7.35 -10.18
CA ARG A 79 -0.06 8.69 -10.75
C ARG A 79 -1.18 8.69 -11.78
N ARG A 80 -2.03 9.72 -11.73
CA ARG A 80 -3.01 10.02 -12.78
C ARG A 80 -3.14 11.52 -12.96
N GLY A 81 -2.51 12.04 -14.01
CA GLY A 81 -2.38 13.49 -14.20
C GLY A 81 -1.71 14.13 -12.97
N PRO A 82 -2.27 15.21 -12.38
CA PRO A 82 -1.70 15.84 -11.20
C PRO A 82 -1.96 15.05 -9.89
N THR A 83 -2.87 14.08 -9.91
CA THR A 83 -3.20 13.30 -8.71
C THR A 83 -2.17 12.22 -8.47
N ARG A 84 -1.72 12.11 -7.22
CA ARG A 84 -0.81 11.07 -6.75
C ARG A 84 -1.46 10.30 -5.60
N ILE A 85 -1.48 8.98 -5.71
CA ILE A 85 -1.66 8.09 -4.57
C ILE A 85 -0.26 7.76 -4.05
N VAL A 86 -0.03 7.99 -2.77
CA VAL A 86 1.27 7.84 -2.12
C VAL A 86 1.11 7.09 -0.82
N GLN A 87 2.19 6.42 -0.41
CA GLN A 87 2.35 5.99 0.97
C GLN A 87 2.98 7.14 1.76
N THR A 88 2.35 7.56 2.83
CA THR A 88 2.92 8.55 3.78
C THR A 88 3.97 7.91 4.68
N HIS A 89 4.72 8.70 5.45
CA HIS A 89 5.67 8.16 6.45
C HIS A 89 5.00 7.39 7.59
N HIS A 90 3.71 7.61 7.84
CA HIS A 90 2.90 6.80 8.75
C HIS A 90 2.57 5.41 8.18
N GLY A 91 2.65 5.27 6.85
CA GLY A 91 2.25 4.07 6.12
C GLY A 91 0.87 4.15 5.44
N PHE A 92 0.08 5.20 5.68
CA PHE A 92 -1.21 5.38 4.99
C PHE A 92 -1.03 5.49 3.47
N VAL A 93 -1.83 4.74 2.71
CA VAL A 93 -1.86 4.80 1.24
C VAL A 93 -3.07 5.61 0.79
N MET A 94 -2.85 6.86 0.42
CA MET A 94 -3.93 7.81 0.15
C MET A 94 -3.56 8.86 -0.89
N ALA A 95 -4.57 9.63 -1.33
CA ALA A 95 -4.34 10.74 -2.26
C ALA A 95 -3.61 11.89 -1.58
N ALA A 96 -2.61 12.44 -2.27
CA ALA A 96 -1.89 13.65 -1.87
C ALA A 96 -1.36 13.66 -0.42
N ALA A 97 -1.01 12.49 0.13
CA ALA A 97 -0.51 12.32 1.50
C ALA A 97 -1.45 12.86 2.62
N GLY A 98 -2.74 13.02 2.35
CA GLY A 98 -3.67 13.65 3.31
C GLY A 98 -3.46 15.16 3.46
N ILE A 99 -2.65 15.78 2.59
CA ILE A 99 -2.44 17.23 2.59
C ILE A 99 -3.72 17.92 2.14
N ASP A 100 -4.26 18.76 3.01
CA ASP A 100 -5.49 19.49 2.77
C ASP A 100 -5.25 21.00 2.63
N ALA A 101 -6.06 21.67 1.82
CA ALA A 101 -6.14 23.14 1.82
C ALA A 101 -7.57 23.67 1.92
N SER A 102 -8.51 22.80 2.24
CA SER A 102 -9.87 23.16 2.62
C SER A 102 -9.91 23.56 4.10
N ASN A 103 -10.83 24.46 4.44
CA ASN A 103 -11.06 24.91 5.82
C ASN A 103 -9.80 25.51 6.50
N VAL A 104 -8.90 26.08 5.69
CA VAL A 104 -7.75 26.91 6.10
C VAL A 104 -7.63 28.11 5.16
N ASP A 105 -6.80 29.08 5.56
CA ASP A 105 -6.45 30.20 4.68
C ASP A 105 -5.84 29.67 3.37
N LYS A 106 -6.09 30.38 2.26
CA LYS A 106 -5.53 30.01 0.96
C LYS A 106 -4.01 29.89 1.03
N THR A 107 -3.30 30.69 1.82
CA THR A 107 -1.84 30.64 1.93
C THR A 107 -1.32 29.50 2.78
N ARG A 108 -2.17 28.54 3.19
CA ARG A 108 -1.75 27.44 4.07
C ARG A 108 -2.19 26.07 3.57
N LEU A 109 -1.38 25.08 3.93
CA LEU A 109 -1.70 23.65 3.86
C LEU A 109 -1.79 23.09 5.27
N VAL A 110 -2.66 22.09 5.45
CA VAL A 110 -2.70 21.27 6.66
C VAL A 110 -2.09 19.92 6.33
N LEU A 111 -1.12 19.51 7.13
CA LEU A 111 -0.52 18.17 7.06
C LEU A 111 -1.19 17.28 8.11
N LEU A 112 -1.07 15.97 7.97
CA LEU A 112 -1.52 15.04 9.01
C LEU A 112 -0.74 15.24 10.32
N PRO A 113 -1.34 14.89 11.49
CA PRO A 113 -0.60 14.77 12.75
C PRO A 113 0.58 13.81 12.56
N LYS A 114 1.73 14.09 13.20
CA LYS A 114 2.94 13.25 13.02
C LYS A 114 2.80 11.84 13.60
N ASP A 115 2.00 11.72 14.66
CA ASP A 115 1.67 10.45 15.30
C ASP A 115 0.22 10.54 15.79
N PRO A 116 -0.77 10.27 14.91
CA PRO A 116 -2.18 10.39 15.27
C PRO A 116 -2.61 9.48 16.43
N ASP A 117 -1.93 8.35 16.63
CA ASP A 117 -2.15 7.46 17.79
C ASP A 117 -1.68 8.15 19.07
N ALA A 118 -0.51 8.80 19.08
CA ALA A 118 -0.06 9.58 20.22
C ALA A 118 -0.99 10.78 20.49
N SER A 119 -1.49 11.44 19.45
CA SER A 119 -2.48 12.52 19.58
C SER A 119 -3.77 12.03 20.24
N ALA A 120 -4.28 10.86 19.82
CA ALA A 120 -5.46 10.24 20.41
C ALA A 120 -5.25 9.92 21.90
N ARG A 121 -4.08 9.33 22.24
CA ARG A 121 -3.69 9.01 23.62
C ARG A 121 -3.59 10.25 24.50
N ALA A 122 -2.93 11.29 23.99
CA ALA A 122 -2.79 12.56 24.72
C ALA A 122 -4.15 13.22 24.98
N LEU A 123 -5.04 13.25 23.99
CA LEU A 123 -6.39 13.80 24.15
C LEU A 123 -7.22 12.98 25.16
N ARG A 124 -7.17 11.66 25.06
CA ARG A 124 -7.84 10.77 26.02
C ARG A 124 -7.35 10.99 27.45
N ALA A 125 -6.03 10.97 27.66
CA ALA A 125 -5.41 11.18 28.97
C ALA A 125 -5.81 12.54 29.55
N ALA A 126 -5.76 13.60 28.74
CA ALA A 126 -6.17 14.94 29.15
C ALA A 126 -7.65 15.03 29.57
N LEU A 127 -8.57 14.37 28.85
CA LEU A 127 -9.98 14.32 29.20
C LEU A 127 -10.22 13.56 30.51
N ARG A 128 -9.50 12.44 30.70
CA ARG A 128 -9.56 11.64 31.92
C ARG A 128 -9.04 12.41 33.13
N GLU A 129 -7.82 12.95 33.05
CA GLU A 129 -7.13 13.60 34.16
C GLU A 129 -7.79 14.91 34.61
N ARG A 130 -8.28 15.71 33.65
CA ARG A 130 -8.73 17.08 33.93
C ARG A 130 -10.24 17.24 34.02
N TYR A 131 -10.99 16.32 33.42
CA TYR A 131 -12.45 16.41 33.32
C TYR A 131 -13.18 15.16 33.82
N ASP A 132 -12.43 14.16 34.32
CA ASP A 132 -12.97 12.91 34.86
C ASP A 132 -13.92 12.25 33.86
N ARG A 133 -13.46 12.11 32.61
CA ARG A 133 -14.17 11.45 31.51
C ARG A 133 -13.33 10.31 30.95
N ASP A 134 -13.82 9.08 31.07
CA ASP A 134 -13.17 7.92 30.49
C ASP A 134 -13.80 7.57 29.13
N VAL A 135 -13.17 8.07 28.07
CA VAL A 135 -13.65 7.94 26.69
C VAL A 135 -12.60 7.27 25.81
N ALA A 136 -13.05 6.71 24.69
CA ALA A 136 -12.16 6.34 23.60
C ALA A 136 -12.07 7.50 22.60
N VAL A 137 -10.92 7.63 21.92
CA VAL A 137 -10.68 8.69 20.93
C VAL A 137 -10.23 8.06 19.63
N ILE A 138 -10.87 8.43 18.53
CA ILE A 138 -10.48 8.11 17.16
C ILE A 138 -10.13 9.43 16.47
N VAL A 139 -8.90 9.55 15.97
CA VAL A 139 -8.52 10.63 15.04
C VAL A 139 -8.84 10.17 13.63
N SER A 140 -9.80 10.81 12.96
CA SER A 140 -10.28 10.42 11.63
C SER A 140 -9.86 11.38 10.53
N ASP A 141 -9.69 10.85 9.31
CA ASP A 141 -9.56 11.69 8.13
C ASP A 141 -10.32 11.11 6.93
N THR A 142 -10.62 11.99 5.98
CA THR A 142 -11.43 11.64 4.82
C THR A 142 -10.58 11.03 3.72
N MET A 143 -10.90 9.81 3.33
CA MET A 143 -10.14 9.06 2.33
C MET A 143 -11.04 8.47 1.24
N GLY A 144 -10.50 8.40 0.01
CA GLY A 144 -11.06 7.56 -1.05
C GLY A 144 -10.69 6.09 -0.83
N ARG A 145 -11.25 5.18 -1.62
CA ARG A 145 -10.87 3.76 -1.58
C ARG A 145 -10.94 3.09 -2.95
N PRO A 146 -10.10 2.09 -3.22
CA PRO A 146 -10.14 1.37 -4.49
C PRO A 146 -11.54 0.84 -4.83
N TRP A 147 -11.86 0.87 -6.12
CA TRP A 147 -13.07 0.26 -6.73
C TRP A 147 -14.43 0.84 -6.28
N ARG A 148 -14.47 1.92 -5.51
CA ARG A 148 -15.71 2.60 -5.10
C ARG A 148 -15.62 4.11 -5.32
N ASN A 149 -16.71 4.69 -5.81
CA ASN A 149 -16.86 6.14 -5.88
C ASN A 149 -17.29 6.69 -4.51
N GLY A 150 -16.86 7.91 -4.19
CA GLY A 150 -17.16 8.58 -2.93
C GLY A 150 -16.06 8.41 -1.88
N LEU A 151 -16.10 9.31 -0.89
CA LEU A 151 -15.16 9.34 0.23
C LEU A 151 -15.85 8.78 1.48
N THR A 152 -15.06 8.28 2.43
CA THR A 152 -15.51 8.00 3.80
C THR A 152 -14.40 8.42 4.75
N ASP A 153 -14.75 8.70 6.00
CA ASP A 153 -13.72 8.84 7.03
C ASP A 153 -13.20 7.45 7.42
N VAL A 154 -11.90 7.41 7.71
CA VAL A 154 -11.17 6.26 8.27
C VAL A 154 -10.37 6.73 9.48
N ALA A 155 -9.99 5.80 10.36
CA ALA A 155 -9.16 6.07 11.51
C ALA A 155 -7.69 6.22 11.08
N LEU A 156 -7.06 7.33 11.49
CA LEU A 156 -5.62 7.52 11.42
C LEU A 156 -4.95 7.22 12.77
N GLY A 157 -5.67 7.40 13.87
CA GLY A 157 -5.21 7.08 15.22
C GLY A 157 -6.35 6.67 16.14
N VAL A 158 -6.08 5.85 17.14
CA VAL A 158 -7.06 5.46 18.17
C VAL A 158 -6.42 5.27 19.54
N ALA A 159 -7.18 5.57 20.59
CA ALA A 159 -6.84 5.27 21.97
C ALA A 159 -8.08 4.86 22.79
N GLY A 160 -7.88 3.91 23.71
CA GLY A 160 -8.90 3.47 24.67
C GLY A 160 -9.91 2.45 24.12
N MET A 161 -9.65 1.89 22.93
CA MET A 161 -10.43 0.80 22.34
C MET A 161 -9.60 0.02 21.31
N ASP A 162 -10.02 -1.20 21.00
CA ASP A 162 -9.38 -2.01 19.96
C ASP A 162 -9.73 -1.49 18.56
N ALA A 163 -8.72 -1.38 17.70
CA ALA A 163 -8.91 -1.00 16.30
C ALA A 163 -9.62 -2.11 15.49
N ILE A 164 -9.30 -3.37 15.81
CA ILE A 164 -9.83 -4.57 15.16
C ILE A 164 -10.71 -5.32 16.15
N ARG A 165 -11.91 -5.67 15.73
CA ARG A 165 -12.71 -6.71 16.37
C ARG A 165 -12.41 -8.04 15.69
N ASP A 166 -11.61 -8.86 16.35
CA ASP A 166 -11.22 -10.18 15.87
C ASP A 166 -12.31 -11.22 16.19
N HIS A 167 -12.91 -11.80 15.17
CA HIS A 167 -13.88 -12.88 15.29
C HIS A 167 -13.26 -14.26 14.99
N ARG A 168 -11.95 -14.34 14.72
CA ARG A 168 -11.31 -15.61 14.40
C ARG A 168 -11.38 -16.57 15.59
N GLY A 169 -11.69 -17.83 15.29
CA GLY A 169 -11.93 -18.87 16.29
C GLY A 169 -13.33 -18.82 16.93
N GLU A 170 -14.13 -17.79 16.69
CA GLU A 170 -15.54 -17.82 17.06
C GLU A 170 -16.32 -18.81 16.17
N THR A 171 -17.36 -19.42 16.73
CA THR A 171 -18.26 -20.34 16.01
C THR A 171 -19.59 -19.66 15.74
N ASP A 172 -20.03 -19.67 14.49
CA ASP A 172 -21.33 -19.11 14.09
C ASP A 172 -22.51 -19.98 14.59
N PRO A 173 -23.77 -19.49 14.52
CA PRO A 173 -24.94 -20.26 14.94
C PRO A 173 -25.19 -21.56 14.18
N TYR A 174 -24.48 -21.81 13.07
CA TYR A 174 -24.57 -23.01 12.26
C TYR A 174 -23.43 -24.00 12.53
N GLY A 175 -22.50 -23.67 13.44
CA GLY A 175 -21.37 -24.51 13.81
C GLY A 175 -20.11 -24.30 12.96
N ASN A 176 -20.04 -23.25 12.14
CA ASN A 176 -18.84 -22.94 11.36
C ASN A 176 -17.88 -22.06 12.16
N GLU A 177 -16.61 -22.42 12.17
CA GLU A 177 -15.56 -21.57 12.72
C GLU A 177 -15.23 -20.42 11.74
N LEU A 178 -15.13 -19.20 12.27
CA LEU A 178 -14.68 -18.04 11.52
C LEU A 178 -13.14 -18.03 11.50
N THR A 179 -12.53 -18.07 10.32
CA THR A 179 -11.05 -18.19 10.20
C THR A 179 -10.35 -16.92 9.72
N LEU A 180 -11.09 -15.98 9.13
CA LEU A 180 -10.53 -14.75 8.52
C LEU A 180 -11.24 -13.46 8.95
N THR A 181 -12.26 -13.56 9.80
CA THR A 181 -13.17 -12.45 10.08
C THR A 181 -12.57 -11.52 11.11
N GLU A 182 -12.00 -10.42 10.64
CA GLU A 182 -11.52 -9.30 11.44
C GLU A 182 -12.19 -8.03 10.95
N MET A 183 -12.84 -7.29 11.84
CA MET A 183 -13.54 -6.05 11.50
C MET A 183 -12.73 -4.85 11.94
N ALA A 184 -12.37 -3.97 11.01
CA ALA A 184 -11.75 -2.67 11.30
C ALA A 184 -12.80 -1.71 11.91
N VAL A 185 -13.21 -1.97 13.14
CA VAL A 185 -14.38 -1.32 13.74
C VAL A 185 -14.17 0.18 13.93
N VAL A 186 -12.94 0.64 14.13
CA VAL A 186 -12.65 2.07 14.21
C VAL A 186 -12.87 2.80 12.88
N ASP A 187 -12.72 2.12 11.73
CA ASP A 187 -13.08 2.69 10.42
C ASP A 187 -14.60 2.75 10.24
N GLU A 188 -15.34 1.75 10.73
CA GLU A 188 -16.81 1.76 10.73
C GLU A 188 -17.34 2.95 11.57
N LEU A 189 -16.75 3.16 12.75
CA LEU A 189 -17.08 4.27 13.64
C LEU A 189 -16.65 5.62 13.06
N ALA A 190 -15.46 5.72 12.45
CA ALA A 190 -15.01 6.93 11.77
C ALA A 190 -15.97 7.33 10.65
N GLY A 191 -16.37 6.36 9.81
CA GLY A 191 -17.36 6.56 8.75
C GLY A 191 -18.73 6.97 9.29
N ALA A 192 -19.18 6.39 10.41
CA ALA A 192 -20.42 6.78 11.08
C ALA A 192 -20.36 8.21 11.63
N GLY A 193 -19.25 8.59 12.28
CA GLY A 193 -19.04 9.94 12.81
C GLY A 193 -19.10 11.01 11.73
N GLU A 194 -18.59 10.73 10.52
CA GLU A 194 -18.66 11.66 9.39
C GLU A 194 -20.08 12.07 9.01
N LEU A 195 -21.08 11.20 9.20
CA LEU A 195 -22.48 11.48 8.84
C LEU A 195 -23.05 12.71 9.56
N ILE A 196 -22.55 13.01 10.77
CA ILE A 196 -23.00 14.17 11.55
C ILE A 196 -22.00 15.33 11.55
N LYS A 197 -20.70 15.07 11.26
CA LYS A 197 -19.69 16.12 11.18
C LYS A 197 -19.91 17.03 9.98
N GLY A 198 -20.24 16.44 8.83
CA GLY A 198 -20.35 17.13 7.56
C GLY A 198 -19.06 17.84 7.13
N LYS A 199 -19.03 18.40 5.92
CA LYS A 199 -17.81 19.02 5.36
C LYS A 199 -17.67 20.51 5.66
N ILE A 200 -18.79 21.19 5.91
CA ILE A 200 -18.85 22.65 6.08
C ILE A 200 -19.55 23.09 7.37
N ASP A 201 -20.11 22.14 8.13
CA ASP A 201 -20.98 22.42 9.28
C ASP A 201 -20.21 22.82 10.55
N GLN A 202 -18.89 22.91 10.47
CA GLN A 202 -18.00 23.29 11.58
C GLN A 202 -18.16 22.39 12.82
N VAL A 203 -18.39 21.08 12.60
CA VAL A 203 -18.47 20.06 13.64
C VAL A 203 -17.25 19.14 13.52
N PRO A 204 -16.12 19.46 14.17
CA PRO A 204 -14.90 18.67 14.03
C PRO A 204 -14.90 17.40 14.89
N VAL A 205 -15.85 17.24 15.81
CA VAL A 205 -15.95 16.09 16.71
C VAL A 205 -17.38 15.54 16.71
N ALA A 206 -17.50 14.23 16.50
CA ALA A 206 -18.72 13.47 16.73
C ALA A 206 -18.52 12.54 17.93
N VAL A 207 -19.59 12.28 18.67
CA VAL A 207 -19.61 11.31 19.77
C VAL A 207 -20.47 10.14 19.37
N ILE A 208 -19.91 8.94 19.40
CA ILE A 208 -20.64 7.69 19.24
C ILE A 208 -20.86 7.09 20.62
N ARG A 209 -22.14 6.94 20.97
CA ARG A 209 -22.57 6.44 22.28
C ARG A 209 -23.25 5.09 22.15
N GLY A 210 -22.95 4.19 23.09
CA GLY A 210 -23.55 2.87 23.19
C GLY A 210 -22.84 1.76 22.41
N TYR A 211 -21.67 2.05 21.81
CA TYR A 211 -20.80 1.03 21.21
C TYR A 211 -19.98 0.31 22.28
N LEU A 212 -19.26 1.07 23.11
CA LEU A 212 -18.51 0.54 24.25
C LEU A 212 -19.41 0.50 25.49
N SER A 213 -19.23 -0.55 26.30
CA SER A 213 -19.77 -0.58 27.67
C SER A 213 -18.78 -0.01 28.69
N ALA A 214 -17.48 -0.16 28.41
CA ALA A 214 -16.36 0.49 29.05
C ALA A 214 -15.23 0.64 28.03
N THR A 215 -14.35 1.62 28.23
CA THR A 215 -13.10 1.76 27.48
C THR A 215 -12.09 0.70 27.94
N ARG A 216 -10.99 0.56 27.21
CA ARG A 216 -9.83 -0.20 27.68
C ARG A 216 -9.16 0.51 28.86
N ASP A 217 -8.62 -0.26 29.80
CA ASP A 217 -7.82 0.30 30.90
C ASP A 217 -6.54 0.97 30.37
N ASP A 218 -5.94 0.36 29.34
CA ASP A 218 -4.82 0.92 28.56
C ASP A 218 -5.31 1.69 27.32
N ASP A 219 -4.39 2.15 26.48
CA ASP A 219 -4.72 2.86 25.24
C ASP A 219 -4.92 1.92 24.03
N GLY A 220 -4.52 0.65 24.12
CA GLY A 220 -4.45 -0.28 22.99
C GLY A 220 -3.26 -0.05 22.05
N ASP A 221 -3.24 -0.81 20.95
CA ASP A 221 -2.13 -0.81 19.98
C ASP A 221 -2.18 0.34 18.96
N GLY A 222 -3.26 1.14 18.96
CA GLY A 222 -3.48 2.22 18.01
C GLY A 222 -4.01 1.77 16.65
N ALA A 223 -4.14 2.71 15.72
CA ALA A 223 -4.62 2.48 14.35
C ALA A 223 -3.52 1.94 13.44
N THR A 224 -2.25 1.99 13.88
CA THR A 224 -1.11 1.44 13.14
C THR A 224 -1.31 -0.04 12.77
N VAL A 225 -2.05 -0.80 13.58
CA VAL A 225 -2.36 -2.22 13.30
C VAL A 225 -3.24 -2.43 12.06
N LEU A 226 -3.95 -1.38 11.60
CA LEU A 226 -4.73 -1.41 10.35
C LEU A 226 -3.85 -1.19 9.12
N VAL A 227 -2.65 -0.64 9.29
CA VAL A 227 -1.72 -0.36 8.20
C VAL A 227 -1.06 -1.68 7.79
N ARG A 228 -1.39 -2.14 6.58
CA ARG A 228 -0.76 -3.33 6.00
C ARG A 228 0.70 -3.03 5.64
N ASP A 229 1.59 -3.95 6.00
CA ASP A 229 2.99 -3.90 5.56
C ASP A 229 3.06 -3.87 4.03
N ALA A 230 3.88 -2.97 3.48
CA ALA A 230 4.09 -2.84 2.05
C ALA A 230 4.61 -4.15 1.41
N ALA A 231 5.34 -4.99 2.16
CA ALA A 231 5.79 -6.31 1.70
C ALA A 231 4.62 -7.31 1.51
N GLN A 232 3.50 -7.09 2.20
CA GLN A 232 2.28 -7.89 2.09
C GLN A 232 1.23 -7.25 1.16
N ASP A 233 1.51 -6.04 0.64
CA ASP A 233 0.58 -5.30 -0.22
C ASP A 233 0.56 -5.85 -1.65
N LEU A 234 -0.50 -6.58 -1.98
CA LEU A 234 -0.77 -7.09 -3.32
C LEU A 234 -1.00 -5.99 -4.36
N PHE A 235 -1.19 -4.73 -3.95
CA PHE A 235 -1.46 -3.57 -4.80
C PHE A 235 -0.39 -2.48 -4.66
N SER A 236 0.86 -2.89 -4.43
CA SER A 236 1.98 -2.00 -4.15
C SER A 236 2.25 -0.95 -5.24
N LEU A 237 1.89 -1.19 -6.50
CA LEU A 237 2.06 -0.22 -7.60
C LEU A 237 0.77 -0.04 -8.40
N GLY A 238 0.55 1.19 -8.87
CA GLY A 238 -0.40 1.50 -9.93
C GLY A 238 -0.02 0.82 -11.24
N THR A 239 -1.00 0.60 -12.13
CA THR A 239 -0.77 -0.12 -13.38
C THR A 239 0.31 0.51 -14.26
N ALA A 240 0.38 1.84 -14.32
CA ALA A 240 1.39 2.53 -15.12
C ALA A 240 2.79 2.36 -14.52
N GLU A 241 2.91 2.52 -13.21
CA GLU A 241 4.15 2.31 -12.45
C GLU A 241 4.64 0.87 -12.56
N ALA A 242 3.75 -0.12 -12.41
CA ALA A 242 4.09 -1.53 -12.54
C ALA A 242 4.61 -1.87 -13.94
N ARG A 243 3.98 -1.33 -15.00
CA ARG A 243 4.46 -1.50 -16.38
C ARG A 243 5.82 -0.86 -16.60
N ALA A 244 6.03 0.36 -16.12
CA ALA A 244 7.31 1.05 -16.24
C ALA A 244 8.43 0.30 -15.50
N ALA A 245 8.16 -0.18 -14.29
CA ALA A 245 9.09 -0.99 -13.51
C ALA A 245 9.42 -2.30 -14.22
N GLY A 246 8.42 -3.01 -14.76
CA GLY A 246 8.63 -4.23 -15.53
C GLY A 246 9.47 -4.02 -16.80
N LEU A 247 9.24 -2.93 -17.54
CA LEU A 247 10.04 -2.58 -18.71
C LEU A 247 11.51 -2.28 -18.33
N ALA A 248 11.72 -1.52 -17.26
CA ALA A 248 13.05 -1.21 -16.77
C ALA A 248 13.81 -2.48 -16.31
N ALA A 249 13.14 -3.36 -15.56
CA ALA A 249 13.70 -4.63 -15.12
C ALA A 249 14.03 -5.58 -16.28
N GLY A 250 13.18 -5.64 -17.31
CA GLY A 250 13.44 -6.40 -18.53
C GLY A 250 14.67 -5.89 -19.28
N ALA A 251 14.90 -4.58 -19.30
CA ALA A 251 16.05 -3.98 -19.98
C ALA A 251 17.40 -4.23 -19.26
N THR A 252 17.39 -4.60 -17.98
CA THR A 252 18.59 -4.74 -17.14
C THR A 252 18.76 -6.14 -16.55
N LEU A 253 18.18 -7.16 -17.20
CA LEU A 253 18.30 -8.56 -16.76
C LEU A 253 19.77 -8.96 -16.57
N ALA A 254 20.10 -9.36 -15.35
CA ALA A 254 21.43 -9.85 -15.01
C ALA A 254 21.64 -11.28 -15.53
N ASP A 255 22.86 -11.54 -15.97
CA ASP A 255 23.31 -12.89 -16.29
C ASP A 255 23.66 -13.62 -14.98
N GLY A 256 22.99 -14.74 -14.70
CA GLY A 256 23.21 -15.47 -13.46
C GLY A 256 22.24 -16.64 -13.28
N LEU A 257 22.41 -17.37 -12.18
CA LEU A 257 21.49 -18.44 -11.77
C LEU A 257 20.96 -18.14 -10.38
N GLY A 258 19.76 -18.65 -10.10
CA GLY A 258 19.16 -18.62 -8.78
C GLY A 258 19.90 -19.51 -7.76
N ALA A 259 19.56 -19.35 -6.49
CA ALA A 259 20.03 -20.22 -5.42
C ALA A 259 19.12 -21.46 -5.21
N ALA A 260 17.87 -21.38 -5.67
CA ALA A 260 16.88 -22.43 -5.53
C ALA A 260 16.87 -23.35 -6.77
N PRO A 261 16.54 -24.65 -6.61
CA PRO A 261 16.25 -25.52 -7.74
C PRO A 261 15.12 -24.96 -8.62
N VAL A 262 15.26 -25.11 -9.93
CA VAL A 262 14.29 -24.57 -10.89
C VAL A 262 13.13 -25.56 -11.09
N ASP A 263 11.89 -25.08 -10.97
CA ASP A 263 10.68 -25.83 -11.31
C ASP A 263 10.56 -25.98 -12.85
N PRO A 264 10.59 -27.21 -13.41
CA PRO A 264 10.42 -27.43 -14.84
C PRO A 264 9.11 -26.89 -15.40
N ASN A 265 8.03 -26.86 -14.60
CA ASN A 265 6.75 -26.34 -15.05
C ASN A 265 6.78 -24.81 -15.19
N ALA A 266 7.52 -24.11 -14.33
CA ALA A 266 7.77 -22.69 -14.46
C ALA A 266 8.56 -22.36 -15.75
N VAL A 267 9.56 -23.17 -16.09
CA VAL A 267 10.28 -23.03 -17.37
C VAL A 267 9.35 -23.24 -18.57
N ARG A 268 8.47 -24.25 -18.53
CA ARG A 268 7.49 -24.50 -19.60
C ARG A 268 6.53 -23.32 -19.76
N ARG A 269 5.99 -22.78 -18.66
CA ARG A 269 5.16 -21.56 -18.69
C ARG A 269 5.89 -20.37 -19.33
N ALA A 270 7.16 -20.19 -19.02
CA ALA A 270 7.97 -19.12 -19.64
C ALA A 270 8.13 -19.32 -21.15
N ILE A 271 8.36 -20.55 -21.62
CA ILE A 271 8.43 -20.89 -23.05
C ILE A 271 7.08 -20.65 -23.73
N ASP A 272 5.98 -21.12 -23.14
CA ASP A 272 4.63 -20.95 -23.69
C ASP A 272 4.22 -19.47 -23.78
N THR A 273 4.63 -18.67 -22.79
CA THR A 273 4.37 -17.21 -22.76
C THR A 273 4.92 -16.51 -23.99
N VAL A 274 6.09 -16.92 -24.49
CA VAL A 274 6.73 -16.29 -25.65
C VAL A 274 6.40 -16.97 -26.98
N ALA A 275 5.74 -18.14 -26.97
CA ALA A 275 5.56 -18.99 -28.15
C ALA A 275 4.87 -18.26 -29.34
N HIS A 276 3.97 -17.33 -29.07
CA HIS A 276 3.27 -16.55 -30.09
C HIS A 276 3.97 -15.23 -30.48
N ALA A 277 5.04 -14.86 -29.76
CA ALA A 277 5.77 -13.60 -29.91
C ALA A 277 7.15 -13.78 -30.58
N VAL A 278 7.65 -15.01 -30.66
CA VAL A 278 8.91 -15.34 -31.34
C VAL A 278 8.74 -15.43 -32.85
N ALA A 279 9.83 -15.32 -33.59
CA ALA A 279 9.79 -15.46 -35.04
C ALA A 279 9.33 -16.88 -35.47
N PRO A 280 8.59 -17.02 -36.59
CA PRO A 280 8.26 -18.32 -37.14
C PRO A 280 9.51 -19.19 -37.33
N GLY A 281 9.49 -20.40 -36.74
CA GLY A 281 10.61 -21.34 -36.78
C GLY A 281 11.65 -21.17 -35.67
N THR A 282 11.55 -20.15 -34.81
CA THR A 282 12.29 -20.12 -33.54
C THR A 282 11.69 -21.14 -32.57
N VAL A 283 12.52 -22.03 -32.02
CA VAL A 283 12.11 -23.06 -31.06
C VAL A 283 12.97 -22.98 -29.80
N PHE A 284 12.31 -23.00 -28.64
CA PHE A 284 12.94 -23.17 -27.34
C PHE A 284 12.57 -24.54 -26.77
N THR A 285 13.56 -25.30 -26.31
CA THR A 285 13.37 -26.67 -25.80
C THR A 285 14.01 -26.79 -24.44
N LEU A 286 13.20 -27.06 -23.41
CA LEU A 286 13.71 -27.54 -22.13
C LEU A 286 14.20 -28.97 -22.32
N VAL A 287 15.47 -29.22 -22.02
CA VAL A 287 16.07 -30.54 -22.15
C VAL A 287 15.64 -31.45 -21.00
N ASP A 288 15.29 -32.69 -21.34
CA ASP A 288 14.88 -33.70 -20.38
C ASP A 288 16.02 -34.06 -19.42
N GLU A 289 15.67 -34.43 -18.19
CA GLU A 289 16.64 -34.71 -17.12
C GLU A 289 17.64 -35.83 -17.47
N GLU A 290 17.20 -36.81 -18.27
CA GLU A 290 18.07 -37.91 -18.73
C GLU A 290 19.14 -37.44 -19.72
N ALA A 291 18.81 -36.49 -20.61
CA ALA A 291 19.70 -36.01 -21.65
C ALA A 291 20.59 -34.83 -21.20
N GLN A 292 20.16 -34.12 -20.17
CA GLN A 292 20.81 -32.89 -19.71
C GLN A 292 22.29 -33.08 -19.31
N PRO A 293 22.71 -34.08 -18.50
CA PRO A 293 24.11 -34.20 -18.08
C PRO A 293 25.07 -34.36 -19.26
N GLY A 294 24.67 -35.13 -20.28
CA GLY A 294 25.46 -35.34 -21.49
C GLY A 294 25.62 -34.07 -22.31
N LEU A 295 24.54 -33.33 -22.53
CA LEU A 295 24.58 -32.08 -23.28
C LEU A 295 25.31 -30.97 -22.53
N ALA A 296 25.04 -30.80 -21.23
CA ALA A 296 25.68 -29.80 -20.38
C ALA A 296 27.21 -29.95 -20.34
N ALA A 297 27.73 -31.18 -20.33
CA ALA A 297 29.17 -31.45 -20.37
C ALA A 297 29.87 -30.92 -21.65
N THR A 298 29.11 -30.67 -22.71
CA THR A 298 29.62 -30.13 -23.98
C THR A 298 29.39 -28.63 -24.14
N VAL A 299 28.74 -27.97 -23.17
CA VAL A 299 28.54 -26.52 -23.14
C VAL A 299 29.73 -25.85 -22.49
N THR A 300 30.46 -25.05 -23.25
CA THR A 300 31.60 -24.29 -22.73
C THR A 300 31.15 -23.31 -21.63
N GLY A 301 31.77 -23.42 -20.46
CA GLY A 301 31.46 -22.55 -19.31
C GLY A 301 30.20 -22.95 -18.54
N TRP A 302 29.71 -24.18 -18.69
CA TRP A 302 28.56 -24.67 -17.94
C TRP A 302 28.78 -24.54 -16.41
N PRO A 303 27.92 -23.81 -15.70
CA PRO A 303 28.04 -23.62 -14.26
C PRO A 303 27.59 -24.88 -13.51
N SER A 304 28.40 -25.33 -12.53
CA SER A 304 28.14 -26.54 -11.73
C SER A 304 26.82 -26.50 -10.94
N ARG A 305 26.31 -25.31 -10.68
CA ARG A 305 25.06 -25.06 -9.94
C ARG A 305 23.81 -24.95 -10.83
N ALA A 306 23.95 -24.96 -12.17
CA ALA A 306 22.77 -24.97 -13.04
C ALA A 306 22.05 -26.30 -12.94
N THR A 307 20.72 -26.22 -12.85
CA THR A 307 19.87 -27.39 -12.64
C THR A 307 19.05 -27.73 -13.86
N ARG A 308 18.85 -26.79 -14.79
CA ARG A 308 18.12 -27.01 -16.05
C ARG A 308 18.84 -26.38 -17.25
N LEU A 309 18.64 -26.97 -18.42
CA LEU A 309 19.22 -26.55 -19.70
C LEU A 309 18.11 -26.28 -20.71
N ILE A 310 18.12 -25.08 -21.31
CA ILE A 310 17.19 -24.71 -22.39
C ILE A 310 17.99 -24.49 -23.68
N LEU A 311 17.63 -25.18 -24.74
CA LEU A 311 18.19 -24.98 -26.09
C LEU A 311 17.33 -24.01 -26.88
N GLY A 312 17.97 -23.06 -27.57
CA GLY A 312 17.32 -22.16 -28.52
C GLY A 312 17.82 -22.40 -29.93
N SER A 313 16.88 -22.60 -30.86
CA SER A 313 17.18 -22.81 -32.28
C SER A 313 16.42 -21.80 -33.15
N PRO A 314 17.09 -21.01 -34.00
CA PRO A 314 16.44 -20.13 -34.97
C PRO A 314 15.90 -20.95 -36.16
N PRO A 315 15.07 -20.34 -37.03
CA PRO A 315 14.69 -20.96 -38.29
C PRO A 315 15.92 -21.31 -39.15
N THR A 316 15.86 -22.47 -39.80
CA THR A 316 16.88 -22.94 -40.76
C THR A 316 16.31 -22.91 -42.18
N PRO A 317 17.07 -22.42 -43.20
CA PRO A 317 18.42 -21.86 -43.11
C PRO A 317 18.46 -20.48 -42.42
N VAL A 318 19.56 -20.19 -41.72
CA VAL A 318 19.71 -18.95 -40.94
C VAL A 318 20.55 -17.91 -41.69
N ASN A 319 20.12 -16.65 -41.70
CA ASN A 319 20.92 -15.51 -42.16
C ASN A 319 21.23 -14.52 -41.02
N ALA A 320 21.99 -13.46 -41.33
CA ALA A 320 22.39 -12.46 -40.32
C ALA A 320 21.21 -11.75 -39.65
N LEU A 321 20.14 -11.44 -40.40
CA LEU A 321 18.95 -10.80 -39.84
C LEU A 321 18.17 -11.77 -38.94
N ASP A 322 18.15 -13.07 -39.27
CA ASP A 322 17.53 -14.09 -38.45
C ASP A 322 18.26 -14.26 -37.10
N LEU A 323 19.59 -14.14 -37.08
CA LEU A 323 20.36 -14.14 -35.84
C LEU A 323 20.07 -12.92 -34.95
N VAL A 324 19.90 -11.73 -35.55
CA VAL A 324 19.48 -10.53 -34.80
C VAL A 324 18.09 -10.73 -34.20
N ARG A 325 17.15 -11.28 -34.97
CA ARG A 325 15.80 -11.60 -34.49
C ARG A 325 15.82 -12.65 -33.40
N PHE A 326 16.62 -13.70 -33.56
CA PHE A 326 16.80 -14.75 -32.56
C PHE A 326 17.36 -14.21 -31.25
N GLY A 327 18.28 -13.25 -31.29
CA GLY A 327 18.73 -12.55 -30.08
C GLY A 327 17.60 -11.84 -29.34
N ALA A 328 16.68 -11.20 -30.07
CA ALA A 328 15.48 -10.59 -29.47
C ALA A 328 14.53 -11.65 -28.90
N ASP A 329 14.32 -12.77 -29.59
CA ASP A 329 13.51 -13.90 -29.12
C ASP A 329 14.09 -14.52 -27.84
N LEU A 330 15.42 -14.70 -27.79
CA LEU A 330 16.12 -15.20 -26.61
C LEU A 330 15.94 -14.25 -25.43
N HIS A 331 16.04 -12.93 -25.66
CA HIS A 331 15.79 -11.94 -24.62
C HIS A 331 14.34 -11.97 -24.13
N ARG A 332 13.34 -12.15 -25.01
CA ARG A 332 11.93 -12.35 -24.60
C ARG A 332 11.78 -13.56 -23.68
N LEU A 333 12.42 -14.69 -24.01
CA LEU A 333 12.40 -15.87 -23.15
C LEU A 333 13.03 -15.57 -21.78
N ARG A 334 14.18 -14.87 -21.75
CA ARG A 334 14.84 -14.50 -20.49
C ARG A 334 13.95 -13.60 -19.62
N ILE A 335 13.19 -12.69 -20.21
CA ILE A 335 12.17 -11.90 -19.48
C ILE A 335 11.09 -12.82 -18.91
N ALA A 336 10.54 -13.74 -19.71
CA ALA A 336 9.51 -14.66 -19.24
C ALA A 336 10.00 -15.58 -18.11
N LEU A 337 11.25 -16.05 -18.17
CA LEU A 337 11.90 -16.80 -17.09
C LEU A 337 12.04 -15.95 -15.82
N ALA A 338 12.46 -14.69 -15.95
CA ALA A 338 12.59 -13.78 -14.82
C ALA A 338 11.24 -13.48 -14.12
N VAL A 339 10.14 -13.41 -14.88
CA VAL A 339 8.78 -13.27 -14.32
C VAL A 339 8.40 -14.47 -13.45
N GLU A 340 8.84 -15.67 -13.83
CA GLU A 340 8.69 -16.90 -13.04
C GLU A 340 9.73 -17.01 -11.90
N GLY A 341 10.54 -15.97 -11.67
CA GLY A 341 11.57 -15.95 -10.63
C GLY A 341 12.81 -16.77 -10.97
N ILE A 342 13.07 -17.04 -12.26
CA ILE A 342 14.18 -17.87 -12.74
C ILE A 342 15.24 -16.99 -13.41
N PRO A 343 16.37 -16.69 -12.72
CA PRO A 343 17.53 -16.07 -13.35
C PRO A 343 18.11 -16.98 -14.42
N SER A 344 18.60 -16.41 -15.51
CA SER A 344 19.15 -17.17 -16.64
C SER A 344 20.52 -16.65 -17.07
N LEU A 345 21.40 -17.59 -17.40
CA LEU A 345 22.74 -17.33 -17.93
C LEU A 345 22.81 -17.81 -19.39
N PRO A 346 22.94 -16.90 -20.37
CA PRO A 346 23.18 -17.28 -21.76
C PRO A 346 24.60 -17.83 -21.94
N LEU A 347 24.68 -18.96 -22.65
CA LEU A 347 25.92 -19.67 -22.96
C LEU A 347 25.96 -20.07 -24.45
N PRO A 348 27.16 -20.38 -24.98
CA PRO A 348 27.29 -21.01 -26.29
C PRO A 348 26.50 -22.32 -26.38
N PRO A 349 26.02 -22.72 -27.57
CA PRO A 349 25.32 -24.00 -27.73
C PRO A 349 26.24 -25.21 -27.47
N PRO A 350 25.69 -26.37 -27.09
CA PRO A 350 26.43 -27.61 -26.96
C PRO A 350 27.14 -27.98 -28.27
N ALA A 351 28.37 -28.49 -28.17
CA ALA A 351 29.10 -28.98 -29.33
C ALA A 351 28.29 -30.06 -30.07
N ALA A 352 28.26 -30.00 -31.40
CA ALA A 352 27.49 -30.91 -32.26
C ALA A 352 25.95 -30.86 -32.11
N SER A 353 25.38 -29.84 -31.47
CA SER A 353 23.94 -29.57 -31.50
C SER A 353 23.53 -28.65 -32.66
N THR A 354 22.26 -28.70 -33.06
CA THR A 354 21.67 -27.74 -34.03
C THR A 354 21.22 -26.43 -33.37
N ALA A 355 21.40 -26.29 -32.06
CA ALA A 355 21.04 -25.09 -31.32
C ALA A 355 22.01 -23.95 -31.62
N SER A 356 21.52 -22.71 -31.56
CA SER A 356 22.36 -21.50 -31.72
C SER A 356 22.61 -20.77 -30.40
N ALA A 357 21.87 -21.11 -29.33
CA ALA A 357 22.13 -20.62 -27.98
C ALA A 357 21.69 -21.63 -26.93
N THR A 358 22.19 -21.46 -25.71
CA THR A 358 21.74 -22.19 -24.53
C THR A 358 21.51 -21.25 -23.36
N LEU A 359 20.48 -21.52 -22.57
CA LEU A 359 20.31 -20.90 -21.26
C LEU A 359 20.57 -21.94 -20.18
N ALA A 360 21.48 -21.63 -19.27
CA ALA A 360 21.58 -22.29 -17.99
C ALA A 360 20.64 -21.59 -17.00
N VAL A 361 19.85 -22.37 -16.27
CA VAL A 361 18.92 -21.92 -15.23
C VAL A 361 19.07 -22.79 -13.98
#